data_AF-A0A3M2ZP97-F1
#
_entry.id   AF-A0A3M2ZP97-F1
#
_cell.length_a   1.000
_cell.length_b   1.000
_cell.length_c   1.000
_cell.angle_alpha   90.00
_cell.angle_beta   90.00
_cell.angle_gamma   90.00
#
_symmetry.space_group_name_H-M   'P 1'
#
loop_
_entity.id
_entity.type
_entity.pdbx_description
1 polymer ?
#
loop_
_entity_poly.entity_id
_entity_poly.type
_entity_poly.pdbx_seq_one_letter_code
_entity_poly.pdbx_strand_id
1 'polypeptide(L)'
;MSPSIHDYVIPHMNLTELKQKPITELLEMAEQAGIENMARSRKQDVIFSLLKRHAKSGEEISGDGVLEILQDGFGFLRSAD
;
A
#
# COMPACT_ATOMS: atom_id res chain seq x y z
N MET A 1 16.22 10.00 -24.77
CA MET A 1 14.83 10.36 -24.45
C MET A 1 14.65 10.12 -22.97
N SER A 2 14.52 11.21 -22.21
CA SER A 2 14.20 11.17 -20.78
C SER A 2 12.77 10.67 -20.60
N PRO A 3 12.46 9.78 -19.64
CA PRO A 3 11.08 9.38 -19.39
C PRO A 3 10.23 10.59 -18.99
N SER A 4 8.97 10.61 -19.41
CA SER A 4 8.02 11.65 -19.06
C SER A 4 7.63 11.50 -17.59
N ILE A 5 7.44 12.62 -16.90
CA ILE A 5 6.99 12.71 -15.49
C ILE A 5 5.61 12.04 -15.22
N HIS A 6 4.92 11.55 -16.26
CA HIS A 6 3.68 10.78 -16.15
C HIS A 6 3.89 9.26 -16.06
N ASP A 7 5.12 8.76 -16.24
CA ASP A 7 5.39 7.31 -16.26
C ASP A 7 5.72 6.72 -14.87
N TYR A 8 5.71 7.54 -13.82
CA TYR A 8 5.93 7.08 -12.43
C TYR A 8 4.62 6.93 -11.65
N VAL A 9 3.56 6.53 -12.34
CA VAL A 9 2.37 6.00 -11.66
C VAL A 9 2.67 4.53 -11.45
N ILE A 10 2.94 4.11 -10.21
CA ILE A 10 3.07 2.69 -9.83
C ILE A 10 1.75 2.04 -10.28
N PRO A 11 1.68 1.31 -11.40
CA PRO A 11 0.40 1.00 -12.05
C PRO A 11 -0.43 -0.03 -11.28
N HIS A 12 0.11 -0.53 -10.17
CA HIS A 12 -0.48 -1.57 -9.36
C HIS A 12 0.14 -1.53 -7.96
N MET A 13 -0.68 -1.30 -6.94
CA MET A 13 -0.21 -1.26 -5.55
C MET A 13 -0.55 -2.57 -4.84
N ASN A 14 0.47 -3.33 -4.44
CA ASN A 14 0.31 -4.58 -3.72
C ASN A 14 0.59 -4.42 -2.21
N LEU A 15 -0.35 -4.85 -1.36
CA LEU A 15 -0.24 -4.75 0.10
C LEU A 15 0.94 -5.55 0.66
N THR A 16 1.22 -6.75 0.14
CA THR A 16 2.30 -7.62 0.62
C THR A 16 3.66 -7.00 0.32
N GLU A 17 3.84 -6.43 -0.87
CA GLU A 17 5.07 -5.71 -1.24
C GLU A 17 5.31 -4.49 -0.34
N LEU A 18 4.26 -3.67 -0.09
CA LEU A 18 4.38 -2.52 0.81
C LEU A 18 4.75 -2.93 2.24
N LYS A 19 4.26 -4.09 2.71
CA LYS A 19 4.65 -4.62 4.03
C LYS A 19 6.12 -5.03 4.10
N GLN A 20 6.73 -5.43 2.98
CA GLN A 20 8.15 -5.82 2.92
C GLN A 20 9.10 -4.62 2.80
N LYS A 21 8.63 -3.49 2.25
CA LYS A 21 9.45 -2.27 2.12
C LYS A 21 9.85 -1.67 3.49
N PRO A 22 11.04 -1.07 3.61
CA PRO A 22 11.43 -0.33 4.81
C PRO A 22 10.52 0.90 5.02
N ILE A 23 10.34 1.30 6.29
CA ILE A 23 9.48 2.44 6.63
C ILE A 23 9.93 3.75 5.97
N THR A 24 11.24 3.94 5.78
CA THR A 24 11.81 5.12 5.13
C THR A 24 11.33 5.26 3.68
N GLU A 25 11.38 4.17 2.91
CA GLU A 25 10.88 4.15 1.53
C GLU A 25 9.37 4.42 1.47
N LEU A 26 8.60 3.86 2.41
CA LEU A 26 7.16 4.12 2.49
C LEU A 26 6.84 5.59 2.81
N LEU A 27 7.65 6.24 3.63
CA LEU A 27 7.50 7.67 3.94
C LEU A 27 7.84 8.54 2.72
N GLU A 28 8.90 8.21 1.98
CA GLU A 28 9.24 8.87 0.73
C GLU A 28 8.14 8.73 -0.32
N MET A 29 7.59 7.51 -0.49
CA MET A 29 6.44 7.27 -1.34
C MET A 29 5.22 8.09 -0.90
N ALA A 30 4.96 8.18 0.42
CA ALA A 30 3.85 8.95 0.95
C ALA A 30 4.02 10.45 0.64
N GLU A 31 5.23 10.99 0.81
CA GLU A 31 5.56 12.37 0.47
C GLU A 31 5.42 12.65 -1.02
N GLN A 32 5.96 11.78 -1.90
CA GLN A 32 5.81 11.88 -3.35
C GLN A 32 4.35 11.79 -3.79
N ALA A 33 3.59 10.93 -3.11
CA ALA A 33 2.17 10.86 -3.36
C ALA A 33 1.48 12.14 -2.93
N GLY A 34 2.01 12.91 -1.96
CA GLY A 34 1.46 14.16 -1.42
C GLY A 34 0.71 13.97 -0.10
N ILE A 35 1.04 12.91 0.64
CA ILE A 35 0.49 12.56 1.96
C ILE A 35 1.45 13.10 3.01
N GLU A 36 1.04 14.16 3.70
CA GLU A 36 1.88 14.84 4.69
C GLU A 36 1.74 14.25 6.10
N ASN A 37 2.61 14.68 7.01
CA ASN A 37 2.55 14.38 8.45
C ASN A 37 2.70 12.90 8.85
N MET A 38 3.33 12.08 8.01
CA MET A 38 3.51 10.64 8.25
C MET A 38 4.77 10.25 9.03
N ALA A 39 5.71 11.18 9.27
CA ALA A 39 7.01 10.88 9.88
C ALA A 39 6.96 10.20 11.28
N ARG A 40 5.86 10.36 12.03
CA ARG A 40 5.64 9.71 13.34
C ARG A 40 4.58 8.60 13.30
N SER A 41 4.03 8.32 12.13
CA SER A 41 2.99 7.31 11.94
C SER A 41 3.57 5.91 12.03
N ARG A 42 2.74 4.93 12.43
CA ARG A 42 3.16 3.53 12.38
C ARG A 42 3.24 3.09 10.93
N LYS A 43 4.10 2.12 10.63
CA LYS A 43 4.25 1.55 9.28
C LYS A 43 2.91 1.18 8.64
N GLN A 44 2.03 0.53 9.40
CA GLN A 44 0.70 0.15 8.93
C GLN A 44 -0.15 1.35 8.52
N ASP A 45 -0.10 2.46 9.26
CA ASP A 45 -0.86 3.68 8.95
C ASP A 45 -0.36 4.35 7.67
N VAL A 46 0.95 4.34 7.44
CA VAL A 46 1.57 4.85 6.21
C VAL A 46 1.13 4.02 5.00
N ILE A 47 1.20 2.69 5.11
CA ILE A 47 0.74 1.75 4.08
C ILE A 47 -0.75 1.98 3.76
N PHE A 48 -1.59 2.08 4.79
CA PHE A 48 -3.02 2.34 4.60
C PHE A 48 -3.30 3.67 3.91
N SER A 49 -2.53 4.70 4.24
CA SER A 49 -2.69 6.03 3.64
C SER A 49 -2.30 6.02 2.16
N LEU A 50 -1.21 5.34 1.80
CA LEU A 50 -0.77 5.12 0.43
C LEU A 50 -1.84 4.38 -0.38
N LEU A 51 -2.30 3.24 0.13
CA LEU A 51 -3.35 2.44 -0.50
C LEU A 51 -4.64 3.25 -0.68
N LYS A 52 -5.09 3.96 0.35
CA LYS A 52 -6.29 4.79 0.26
C LYS A 52 -6.16 5.90 -0.78
N ARG A 53 -4.97 6.47 -0.95
CA ARG A 53 -4.71 7.49 -1.97
C ARG A 53 -4.76 6.90 -3.39
N HIS A 54 -4.13 5.74 -3.58
CA HIS A 54 -4.12 5.03 -4.85
C HIS A 54 -5.53 4.54 -5.26
N ALA A 55 -6.32 4.00 -4.33
CA ALA A 55 -7.72 3.66 -4.61
C ALA A 55 -8.55 4.87 -5.04
N LYS A 56 -8.24 6.07 -4.51
CA LYS A 56 -8.96 7.30 -4.87
C LYS A 56 -8.60 7.82 -6.26
N SER A 57 -7.44 7.48 -6.83
CA SER A 57 -7.13 7.77 -8.23
C SER A 57 -7.82 6.81 -9.20
N GLY A 58 -8.55 5.80 -8.68
CA GLY A 58 -9.24 4.80 -9.48
C GLY A 58 -8.34 3.63 -9.90
N GLU A 59 -7.16 3.52 -9.28
CA GLU A 59 -6.19 2.49 -9.59
C GLU A 59 -6.41 1.23 -8.73
N GLU A 60 -5.97 0.10 -9.27
CA GLU A 60 -6.20 -1.21 -8.66
C GLU A 60 -5.24 -1.47 -7.50
N ILE A 61 -5.80 -2.05 -6.42
CA ILE A 61 -5.05 -2.51 -5.25
C ILE A 61 -5.21 -4.01 -5.14
N SER A 62 -4.09 -4.70 -4.96
CA SER A 62 -4.07 -6.12 -4.70
C SER A 62 -3.44 -6.44 -3.34
N GLY A 63 -3.71 -7.65 -2.87
CA GLY A 63 -3.07 -8.22 -1.70
C GLY A 63 -3.30 -9.71 -1.69
N ASP A 64 -2.32 -10.43 -1.17
CA ASP A 64 -2.34 -11.88 -1.02
C ASP A 64 -2.29 -12.26 0.46
N GLY A 65 -2.70 -13.49 0.76
CA GLY A 65 -2.67 -14.03 2.10
C GLY A 65 -3.33 -15.41 2.19
N VAL A 66 -3.25 -15.99 3.38
CA VAL A 66 -3.86 -17.27 3.70
C VAL A 66 -5.29 -17.02 4.18
N LEU A 67 -6.27 -17.67 3.54
CA LEU A 67 -7.67 -17.57 3.93
C LEU A 67 -7.93 -18.28 5.27
N GLU A 68 -8.39 -17.53 6.25
CA GLU A 68 -8.91 -18.04 7.53
C GLU A 68 -10.43 -17.84 7.56
N ILE A 69 -11.19 -18.92 7.68
CA ILE A 69 -12.66 -18.89 7.72
C ILE A 69 -13.12 -19.01 9.18
N LEU A 70 -14.00 -18.11 9.60
CA LEU A 70 -14.60 -18.10 10.93
C LEU A 70 -15.90 -18.90 10.95
N GLN A 71 -16.35 -19.27 12.15
CA GLN A 71 -17.55 -20.11 12.35
C GLN A 71 -18.82 -19.49 11.77
N ASP A 72 -18.88 -18.17 11.70
CA ASP A 72 -19.99 -17.40 11.14
C ASP A 72 -20.03 -17.39 9.61
N GLY A 73 -19.07 -18.05 8.94
CA GLY A 73 -19.07 -18.25 7.48
C GLY A 73 -18.38 -17.16 6.65
N PHE A 74 -17.79 -16.15 7.29
CA PHE A 74 -16.91 -15.17 6.62
C PHE A 74 -15.43 -15.44 6.93
N GLY A 75 -14.51 -14.86 6.16
CA GLY A 75 -13.09 -15.08 6.34
C GLY A 75 -12.21 -13.87 6.06
N PHE A 76 -10.96 -13.95 6.52
CA PHE A 76 -9.94 -12.92 6.32
C PHE A 76 -8.70 -13.54 5.70
N LEU A 77 -7.99 -12.74 4.91
CA LEU A 77 -6.65 -13.08 4.47
C LEU A 77 -5.65 -12.69 5.56
N ARG A 78 -4.91 -13.66 6.09
CA ARG A 78 -3.77 -13.44 6.98
C ARG A 78 -2.50 -13.34 6.18
N SER A 79 -1.58 -12.48 6.61
CA SER A 79 -0.22 -12.54 6.07
C SER A 79 0.40 -13.87 6.46
N ALA A 80 0.99 -14.57 5.49
CA ALA A 80 1.99 -15.59 5.80
C ALA A 80 3.16 -14.83 6.43
N ASP A 81 3.51 -15.16 7.67
CA ASP A 81 4.73 -14.63 8.33
C ASP A 81 5.98 -14.89 7.47
#